data_AF-A0A0D0DPL3-F1
#
_entry.id   AF-A0A0D0DPL3-F1
#
_cell.length_a   1.000
_cell.length_b   1.000
_cell.length_c   1.000
_cell.angle_alpha   90.00
_cell.angle_beta   90.00
_cell.angle_gamma   90.00
#
_symmetry.space_group_name_H-M   'P 1'
#
loop_
_entity.id
_entity.type
_entity.pdbx_description
1 polymer ?
#
loop_
_entity_poly.entity_id
_entity_poly.type
_entity_poly.pdbx_seq_one_letter_code
_entity_poly.pdbx_strand_id
1 'polypeptide(L)'
;MNTTNYEEKGPHAGTVEKYCVEVDSFPVVAGAEHRLDVASIDVVQRRLKQRHVQMIAIAGTLGTGLFLGSGKALSGAGPVGALIAYALVGTVAYASLCSIGEMTSHAPISGTFPHFAARWVDPALGFAVGWNYFYVSSSPRY
;
A
#
# COMPACT_ATOMS: atom_id res chain seq x y z
N MET A 1 -5.07 -13.45 62.16
CA MET A 1 -3.65 -13.17 61.86
C MET A 1 -3.56 -12.30 60.62
N ASN A 2 -2.60 -11.37 60.59
CA ASN A 2 -2.11 -10.59 59.43
C ASN A 2 -0.94 -11.38 58.79
N THR A 3 -0.38 -11.16 57.58
CA THR A 3 -0.41 -10.10 56.54
C THR A 3 -0.68 -10.76 55.14
N THR A 4 -0.50 -10.21 53.92
CA THR A 4 0.18 -9.03 53.33
C THR A 4 -0.55 -8.46 52.10
N ASN A 5 -0.49 -7.14 51.93
CA ASN A 5 -0.83 -6.40 50.70
C ASN A 5 -0.01 -6.85 49.48
N TYR A 6 -0.57 -6.67 48.27
CA TYR A 6 0.15 -6.12 47.10
C TYR A 6 -0.84 -5.43 46.15
N GLU A 7 -1.06 -4.13 46.33
CA GLU A 7 -1.37 -3.25 45.21
C GLU A 7 -0.04 -2.79 44.58
N GLU A 8 0.20 -3.09 43.30
CA GLU A 8 1.03 -2.22 42.47
C GLU A 8 0.58 -2.21 41.00
N LYS A 9 0.31 -0.99 40.51
CA LYS A 9 0.56 -0.47 39.16
C LYS A 9 0.36 -1.38 37.93
N GLY A 10 -0.54 -0.94 37.05
CA GLY A 10 -0.26 -0.97 35.60
C GLY A 10 0.74 0.14 35.18
N PRO A 11 1.09 0.31 33.89
CA PRO A 11 0.50 -0.33 32.70
C PRO A 11 1.54 -1.16 31.90
N HIS A 12 1.14 -1.76 30.77
CA HIS A 12 1.74 -1.56 29.43
C HIS A 12 1.30 -2.60 28.38
N ALA A 13 1.12 -2.10 27.15
CA ALA A 13 1.33 -2.79 25.87
C ALA A 13 0.48 -4.03 25.49
N GLY A 14 -0.63 -3.76 24.81
CA GLY A 14 -0.78 -4.25 23.43
C GLY A 14 -1.23 -5.69 23.20
N THR A 15 -2.49 -6.00 23.53
CA THR A 15 -3.19 -7.18 23.01
C THR A 15 -3.48 -7.01 21.50
N VAL A 16 -2.48 -7.31 20.66
CA VAL A 16 -2.61 -7.39 19.20
C VAL A 16 -3.30 -8.72 18.85
N GLU A 17 -4.60 -8.81 19.12
CA GLU A 17 -5.34 -10.07 18.93
C GLU A 17 -6.77 -9.83 18.43
N LYS A 18 -6.90 -9.59 17.11
CA LYS A 18 -8.18 -9.76 16.38
C LYS A 18 -7.98 -9.83 14.85
N TYR A 19 -7.15 -10.76 14.38
CA TYR A 19 -7.21 -11.23 12.99
C TYR A 19 -6.75 -12.68 12.82
N CYS A 20 -7.46 -13.61 13.46
CA CYS A 20 -7.59 -14.98 12.95
C CYS A 20 -9.05 -15.15 12.52
N VAL A 21 -9.31 -15.03 11.22
CA VAL A 21 -10.55 -15.56 10.64
C VAL A 21 -10.31 -17.05 10.45
N GLU A 22 -11.16 -17.89 11.01
CA GLU A 22 -11.07 -19.34 10.85
C GLU A 22 -11.34 -19.69 9.38
N VAL A 23 -10.33 -20.23 8.70
CA VAL A 23 -10.42 -20.60 7.27
C VAL A 23 -10.59 -22.11 7.18
N ASP A 24 -11.85 -22.55 7.27
CA ASP A 24 -12.21 -23.93 6.96
C ASP A 24 -11.77 -24.29 5.54
N SER A 25 -10.77 -25.17 5.48
CA SER A 25 -10.03 -25.47 4.25
C SER A 25 -10.62 -26.71 3.58
N PHE A 26 -11.73 -26.54 2.88
CA PHE A 26 -12.32 -27.63 2.09
C PHE A 26 -11.41 -27.99 0.89
N PRO A 27 -11.16 -29.28 0.62
CA PRO A 27 -10.26 -29.70 -0.45
C PRO A 27 -10.92 -29.54 -1.82
N VAL A 28 -10.29 -28.74 -2.69
CA VAL A 28 -10.72 -28.58 -4.09
C VAL A 28 -10.36 -29.85 -4.86
N VAL A 29 -11.36 -30.70 -5.12
CA VAL A 29 -11.21 -31.88 -5.98
C VAL A 29 -11.11 -31.42 -7.43
N ALA A 30 -10.01 -31.75 -8.09
CA ALA A 30 -9.78 -31.41 -9.50
C ALA A 30 -10.61 -32.31 -10.43
N GLY A 31 -11.86 -31.93 -10.68
CA GLY A 31 -12.73 -32.48 -11.73
C GLY A 31 -12.71 -31.59 -12.99
N ALA A 32 -12.65 -32.20 -14.17
CA ALA A 32 -12.58 -31.48 -15.44
C ALA A 32 -13.91 -30.79 -15.79
N GLU A 33 -13.83 -29.50 -16.13
CA GLU A 33 -14.69 -28.68 -17.02
C GLU A 33 -14.35 -27.21 -16.74
N HIS A 34 -13.71 -26.51 -17.69
CA HIS A 34 -13.07 -25.21 -17.41
C HIS A 34 -14.07 -24.03 -17.49
N ARG A 35 -15.15 -24.10 -16.70
CA ARG A 35 -16.09 -22.99 -16.51
C ARG A 35 -15.52 -22.07 -15.43
N LEU A 36 -15.02 -20.91 -15.81
CA LEU A 36 -14.49 -19.91 -14.87
C LEU A 36 -15.63 -19.31 -14.05
N ASP A 37 -15.96 -19.99 -12.94
CA ASP A 37 -16.96 -19.50 -12.00
C ASP A 37 -16.43 -18.23 -11.33
N VAL A 38 -17.19 -17.14 -11.40
CA VAL A 38 -16.79 -15.86 -10.81
C VAL A 38 -16.62 -15.98 -9.29
N ALA A 39 -17.32 -16.91 -8.65
CA ALA A 39 -17.15 -17.24 -7.23
C ALA A 39 -15.77 -17.86 -6.91
N SER A 40 -15.10 -18.48 -7.88
CA SER A 40 -13.77 -19.09 -7.69
C SER A 40 -12.63 -18.07 -7.69
N ILE A 41 -12.83 -16.90 -8.31
CA ILE A 41 -11.83 -15.83 -8.40
C ILE A 41 -11.66 -15.14 -7.03
N ASP A 42 -12.71 -15.10 -6.22
CA ASP A 42 -12.67 -14.57 -4.85
C ASP A 42 -11.94 -15.49 -3.85
N VAL A 43 -11.62 -16.74 -4.23
CA VAL A 43 -10.89 -17.72 -3.38
C VAL A 43 -9.37 -17.49 -3.45
N VAL A 44 -8.93 -16.24 -3.37
CA VAL A 44 -7.50 -15.91 -3.21
C VAL A 44 -7.06 -16.30 -1.80
N GLN A 45 -6.09 -17.21 -1.70
CA GLN A 45 -5.48 -17.62 -0.44
C GLN A 45 -4.75 -16.44 0.23
N ARG A 46 -5.44 -15.70 1.12
CA ARG A 46 -4.93 -14.54 1.87
C ARG A 46 -3.93 -14.94 2.97
N ARG A 47 -2.83 -15.62 2.59
CA ARG A 47 -1.76 -16.09 3.48
C ARG A 47 -0.53 -15.16 3.52
N LEU A 48 -0.65 -13.94 3.00
CA LEU A 48 0.39 -12.90 3.10
C LEU A 48 0.46 -12.35 4.53
N LYS A 49 1.43 -12.86 5.30
CA LYS A 49 1.80 -12.30 6.61
C LYS A 49 2.26 -10.83 6.46
N GLN A 50 2.02 -10.00 7.47
CA GLN A 50 2.38 -8.58 7.52
C GLN A 50 3.83 -8.28 7.05
N ARG A 51 4.79 -9.14 7.41
CA ARG A 51 6.20 -9.03 6.98
C ARG A 51 6.39 -9.12 5.46
N HIS A 52 5.61 -9.96 4.76
CA HIS A 52 5.67 -10.06 3.30
C HIS A 52 5.12 -8.79 2.64
N VAL A 53 4.03 -8.24 3.16
CA VAL A 53 3.43 -6.98 2.69
C VAL A 53 4.42 -5.81 2.87
N GLN A 54 5.12 -5.75 3.99
CA GLN A 54 6.19 -4.76 4.23
C GLN A 54 7.36 -4.92 3.26
N MET A 55 7.82 -6.15 2.98
CA MET A 55 8.89 -6.38 2.00
C MET A 55 8.47 -5.98 0.58
N ILE A 56 7.22 -6.24 0.18
CA ILE A 56 6.67 -5.78 -1.12
C ILE A 56 6.67 -4.25 -1.19
N ALA A 57 6.24 -3.56 -0.13
CA ALA A 57 6.24 -2.10 -0.08
C ALA A 57 7.66 -1.52 -0.21
N ILE A 58 8.65 -2.07 0.51
CA ILE A 58 10.06 -1.64 0.43
C ILE A 58 10.64 -1.91 -0.97
N ALA A 59 10.37 -3.07 -1.55
CA ALA A 59 10.83 -3.42 -2.90
C ALA A 59 10.24 -2.49 -3.97
N GLY A 60 8.97 -2.08 -3.82
CA GLY A 60 8.32 -1.12 -4.71
C GLY A 60 8.92 0.29 -4.63
N THR A 61 9.31 0.76 -3.44
CA THR A 61 9.85 2.12 -3.25
C THR A 61 11.34 2.25 -3.60
N LEU A 62 12.15 1.21 -3.40
CA LEU A 62 13.60 1.22 -3.67
C LEU A 62 14.00 0.90 -5.12
N GLY A 63 13.05 0.91 -6.07
CA GLY A 63 13.27 0.51 -7.46
C GLY A 63 14.36 1.29 -8.20
N THR A 64 14.75 0.80 -9.38
CA THR A 64 15.87 1.34 -10.19
C THR A 64 15.79 2.84 -10.47
N GLY A 65 14.59 3.42 -10.49
CA GLY A 65 14.36 4.87 -10.59
C GLY A 65 15.08 5.69 -9.52
N LEU A 66 15.28 5.16 -8.30
CA LEU A 66 16.04 5.82 -7.25
C LEU A 66 17.50 6.02 -7.65
N PHE A 67 18.13 5.02 -8.27
CA PHE A 67 19.52 5.09 -8.72
C PHE A 67 19.69 6.01 -9.94
N LEU A 68 18.81 5.85 -10.95
CA LEU A 68 18.85 6.71 -12.15
C LEU A 68 18.53 8.18 -11.82
N GLY A 69 17.59 8.42 -10.90
CA GLY A 69 17.24 9.74 -10.40
C GLY A 69 18.36 10.37 -9.57
N SER A 70 18.90 9.64 -8.59
CA SER A 70 19.96 10.16 -7.70
C SER A 70 21.24 10.52 -8.44
N GLY A 71 21.67 9.72 -9.42
CA GLY A 71 22.86 10.03 -10.21
C GLY A 71 22.71 11.34 -11.00
N LYS A 72 21.54 11.57 -11.61
CA LYS A 72 21.23 12.82 -12.33
C LYS A 72 21.07 14.01 -11.38
N ALA A 73 20.36 13.84 -10.26
CA ALA A 73 20.14 14.89 -9.28
C ALA A 73 21.46 15.35 -8.62
N LEU A 74 22.33 14.42 -8.24
CA LEU A 74 23.63 14.73 -7.63
C LEU A 74 24.58 15.44 -8.60
N SER A 75 24.61 15.01 -9.87
CA SER A 75 25.41 15.64 -10.92
C SER A 75 24.91 17.06 -11.28
N GLY A 76 23.60 17.29 -11.28
CA GLY A 76 23.01 18.58 -11.66
C GLY A 76 22.89 19.62 -10.54
N ALA A 77 22.58 19.20 -9.31
CA ALA A 77 22.28 20.10 -8.19
C ALA A 77 23.39 20.20 -7.13
N GLY A 78 24.45 19.38 -7.24
CA GLY A 78 25.47 19.23 -6.20
C GLY A 78 24.92 18.58 -4.91
N PRO A 79 25.78 18.32 -3.91
CA PRO A 79 25.39 17.56 -2.72
C PRO A 79 24.34 18.26 -1.85
N VAL A 80 24.43 19.59 -1.70
CA VAL A 80 23.47 20.38 -0.90
C VAL A 80 22.13 20.53 -1.62
N GLY A 81 22.16 20.82 -2.93
CA GLY A 81 20.94 20.95 -3.73
C GLY A 81 20.17 19.64 -3.83
N ALA A 82 20.88 18.51 -3.98
CA ALA A 82 20.26 17.17 -3.97
C ALA A 82 19.56 16.87 -2.62
N LEU A 83 20.16 17.21 -1.48
CA LEU A 83 19.54 17.03 -0.16
C LEU A 83 18.27 17.87 0.01
N ILE A 84 18.31 19.15 -0.35
CA ILE A 84 17.14 20.05 -0.24
C ILE A 84 16.02 19.58 -1.17
N ALA A 85 16.34 19.17 -2.41
CA ALA A 85 15.37 18.62 -3.35
C ALA A 85 14.73 17.32 -2.82
N TYR A 86 15.52 16.40 -2.27
CA TYR A 86 15.00 15.17 -1.65
C TYR A 86 14.11 15.45 -0.44
N ALA A 87 14.45 16.44 0.40
CA ALA A 87 13.63 16.84 1.53
C ALA A 87 12.29 17.45 1.09
N LEU A 88 12.28 18.34 0.08
CA LEU A 88 11.05 18.95 -0.44
C LEU A 88 10.14 17.95 -1.16
N VAL A 89 10.68 17.11 -2.04
CA VAL A 89 9.88 16.09 -2.74
C VAL A 89 9.42 15.02 -1.75
N GLY A 90 10.27 14.65 -0.78
CA GLY A 90 9.94 13.70 0.28
C GLY A 90 8.81 14.16 1.19
N THR A 91 8.76 15.43 1.59
CA THR A 91 7.67 15.96 2.43
C THR A 91 6.34 16.01 1.68
N VAL A 92 6.33 16.42 0.41
CA VAL A 92 5.11 16.40 -0.43
C VAL A 92 4.61 14.97 -0.65
N ALA A 93 5.52 14.03 -0.93
CA ALA A 93 5.18 12.62 -1.09
C ALA A 93 4.67 11.98 0.23
N TYR A 94 5.28 12.32 1.36
CA TYR A 94 4.85 11.85 2.69
C TYR A 94 3.45 12.37 3.04
N ALA A 95 3.19 13.66 2.85
CA ALA A 95 1.85 14.24 3.07
C ALA A 95 0.79 13.55 2.20
N SER A 96 1.10 13.32 0.92
CA SER A 96 0.22 12.61 -0.01
C SER A 96 -0.06 11.17 0.44
N LEU A 97 0.98 10.45 0.92
CA LEU A 97 0.84 9.08 1.42
C LEU A 97 0.02 9.03 2.72
N CYS A 98 0.15 10.01 3.61
CA CYS A 98 -0.68 10.12 4.81
C CYS A 98 -2.17 10.29 4.45
N SER A 99 -2.52 11.21 3.56
CA SER A 99 -3.90 11.39 3.09
C SER A 99 -4.47 10.13 2.42
N ILE A 100 -3.65 9.40 1.65
CA ILE A 100 -4.06 8.12 1.05
C ILE A 100 -4.22 7.03 2.12
N GLY A 101 -3.38 7.03 3.17
CA GLY A 101 -3.46 6.10 4.30
C GLY A 101 -4.75 6.25 5.11
N GLU A 102 -5.15 7.49 5.43
CA GLU A 102 -6.42 7.79 6.09
C GLU A 102 -7.60 7.34 5.21
N MET A 103 -7.60 7.74 3.93
CA MET A 103 -8.61 7.36 2.94
C MET A 103 -8.76 5.84 2.78
N THR A 104 -7.64 5.10 2.75
CA THR A 104 -7.62 3.63 2.64
C THR A 104 -8.11 2.95 3.93
N SER A 105 -7.83 3.55 5.08
CA SER A 105 -8.28 3.05 6.39
C SER A 105 -9.79 3.22 6.58
N HIS A 106 -10.38 4.30 6.03
CA HIS A 106 -11.82 4.53 6.04
C HIS A 106 -12.60 3.63 5.06
N ALA A 107 -12.02 3.32 3.91
CA ALA A 107 -12.64 2.45 2.90
C ALA A 107 -11.57 1.54 2.26
N PRO A 108 -11.37 0.30 2.77
CA PRO A 108 -10.40 -0.65 2.22
C PRO A 108 -10.91 -1.24 0.90
N ILE A 109 -10.80 -0.46 -0.17
CA ILE A 109 -11.21 -0.84 -1.52
C ILE A 109 -10.05 -1.43 -2.33
N SER A 110 -10.32 -2.51 -3.06
CA SER A 110 -9.39 -3.10 -4.03
C SER A 110 -9.37 -2.26 -5.31
N GLY A 111 -8.65 -1.13 -5.31
CA GLY A 111 -8.62 -0.19 -6.44
C GLY A 111 -7.28 0.55 -6.58
N THR A 112 -6.99 1.02 -7.80
CA THR A 112 -5.81 1.86 -8.10
C THR A 112 -6.10 3.35 -7.88
N PHE A 113 -5.08 4.20 -7.96
CA PHE A 113 -5.18 5.65 -7.67
C PHE A 113 -6.37 6.38 -8.34
N PRO A 114 -6.72 6.15 -9.63
CA PRO A 114 -7.89 6.78 -10.24
C PRO A 114 -9.22 6.40 -9.59
N HIS A 115 -9.33 5.20 -8.99
CA HIS A 115 -10.53 4.75 -8.28
C HIS A 115 -10.72 5.50 -6.96
N PHE A 116 -9.64 5.86 -6.27
CA PHE A 116 -9.70 6.75 -5.11
C PHE A 116 -10.12 8.16 -5.53
N ALA A 117 -9.52 8.72 -6.59
CA ALA A 117 -9.89 10.04 -7.11
C ALA A 117 -11.36 10.12 -7.54
N ALA A 118 -11.87 9.10 -8.25
CA ALA A 118 -13.27 9.01 -8.68
C ALA A 118 -14.27 8.94 -7.52
N ARG A 119 -13.88 8.35 -6.38
CA ARG A 119 -14.77 8.11 -5.24
C ARG A 119 -14.79 9.24 -4.22
N TRP A 120 -13.69 9.98 -4.08
CA TRP A 120 -13.50 10.99 -3.03
C TRP A 120 -13.48 12.44 -3.55
N VAL A 121 -13.21 12.65 -4.84
CA VAL A 121 -13.24 13.98 -5.46
C VAL A 121 -14.41 14.09 -6.42
N ASP A 122 -14.33 13.45 -7.60
CA ASP A 122 -15.41 13.40 -8.58
C ASP A 122 -15.15 12.32 -9.65
N PRO A 123 -16.18 11.59 -10.16
CA PRO A 123 -16.02 10.60 -11.23
C PRO A 123 -15.38 11.14 -12.52
N ALA A 124 -15.65 12.39 -12.92
CA ALA A 124 -15.04 13.00 -14.10
C ALA A 124 -13.55 13.28 -13.90
N LEU A 125 -13.12 13.58 -12.68
CA LEU A 125 -11.69 13.72 -12.34
C LEU A 125 -10.99 12.37 -12.39
N GLY A 126 -11.63 11.29 -11.95
CA GLY A 126 -11.15 9.92 -12.14
C GLY A 126 -10.94 9.56 -13.62
N PHE A 127 -11.90 9.92 -14.49
CA PHE A 127 -11.79 9.74 -15.94
C PHE A 127 -10.64 10.57 -16.54
N ALA A 128 -10.50 11.83 -16.14
CA ALA A 128 -9.42 12.71 -16.61
C ALA A 128 -8.02 12.18 -16.23
N VAL A 129 -7.85 11.64 -15.01
CA VAL A 129 -6.60 11.00 -14.58
C VAL A 129 -6.31 9.73 -15.40
N GLY A 130 -7.34 8.93 -15.69
CA GLY A 130 -7.21 7.77 -16.59
C GLY A 130 -6.74 8.15 -17.99
N TRP A 131 -7.28 9.22 -18.55
CA TRP A 131 -6.91 9.74 -19.87
C TRP A 131 -5.49 10.33 -19.90
N ASN A 132 -5.06 11.02 -18.84
CA ASN A 132 -3.68 11.48 -18.68
C ASN A 132 -2.69 10.30 -18.66
N TYR A 133 -2.99 9.25 -17.91
CA TYR A 133 -2.17 8.04 -17.83
C TYR A 133 -2.09 7.32 -19.19
N PHE A 134 -3.20 7.27 -19.93
CA PHE A 134 -3.21 6.74 -21.31
C PHE A 134 -2.29 7.54 -22.23
N TYR A 135 -2.36 8.88 -22.26
CA TYR A 135 -1.48 9.70 -23.09
C TYR A 135 0.00 9.52 -22.79
N VAL A 136 0.37 9.48 -21.50
CA VAL A 136 1.75 9.20 -21.07
C VAL A 136 2.22 7.83 -21.58
N SER A 137 1.35 6.82 -21.57
CA SER A 137 1.66 5.48 -22.10
C SER A 137 1.70 5.42 -23.63
N SER A 138 0.92 6.25 -24.33
CA SER A 138 0.77 6.21 -25.80
C SER A 138 1.85 7.01 -26.53
N SER A 139 2.55 7.92 -25.87
CA SER A 139 3.60 8.74 -26.49
C SER A 139 4.78 7.86 -26.99
N PRO A 140 5.06 7.82 -28.32
CA PRO A 140 6.18 7.05 -28.83
C PRO A 140 7.50 7.68 -28.37
N ARG A 141 8.27 6.96 -27.55
CA ARG A 141 9.63 7.35 -27.16
C ARG A 141 10.60 6.84 -28.22
N TYR A 142 10.89 7.69 -29.21
CA TYR A 142 12.03 7.57 -30.12
C TYR A 142 13.21 8.40 -29.59
#